data_AF-A0A661IFQ4-F1
#
_entry.id   AF-A0A661IFQ4-F1
#
_cell.length_a   1.000
_cell.length_b   1.000
_cell.length_c   1.000
_cell.angle_alpha   90.00
_cell.angle_beta   90.00
_cell.angle_gamma   90.00
#
_symmetry.space_group_name_H-M   'P 1'
#
loop_
_entity.id
_entity.type
_entity.pdbx_description
1 polymer ?
#
loop_
_entity_poly.entity_id
_entity_poly.type
_entity_poly.pdbx_seq_one_letter_code
_entity_poly.pdbx_strand_id
1 'polypeptide(L)'
;MAEYFKGLLSFALRLGVILIPLLTLLELVKGRWEGKKLKGVERFLSAEAAMALLAGLLFGLLYGAGVIVSSLREGGRRQEAFAVVTFLAVFHSVFEDTMLFVAAGADPLFITLPRAAVAVLLFLPLRYLLRR
;
A
#
# COMPACT_ATOMS: atom_id res chain seq x y z
N MET A 1 -11.85 8.44 -34.41
CA MET A 1 -10.53 7.86 -34.02
C MET A 1 -9.60 8.92 -33.43
N ALA A 2 -9.31 10.03 -34.12
CA ALA A 2 -8.38 11.06 -33.61
C ALA A 2 -8.82 11.74 -32.29
N GLU A 3 -10.11 11.98 -32.09
CA GLU A 3 -10.62 12.56 -30.83
C GLU A 3 -10.50 11.62 -29.64
N TYR A 4 -10.79 10.32 -29.82
CA TYR A 4 -10.57 9.30 -28.80
C TYR A 4 -9.09 9.20 -28.42
N PHE A 5 -8.18 9.28 -29.40
CA PHE A 5 -6.75 9.25 -29.15
C PHE A 5 -6.28 10.48 -28.36
N LYS A 6 -6.77 11.68 -28.70
CA LYS A 6 -6.51 12.91 -27.94
C LYS A 6 -7.05 12.82 -26.51
N GLY A 7 -8.26 12.28 -26.35
CA GLY A 7 -8.86 12.04 -25.04
C GLY A 7 -7.99 11.10 -24.18
N LEU A 8 -7.59 9.96 -24.74
CA LEU A 8 -6.75 8.97 -24.07
C LEU A 8 -5.38 9.56 -23.69
N LEU A 9 -4.75 10.31 -24.59
CA LEU A 9 -3.47 10.97 -24.35
C LEU A 9 -3.58 12.03 -23.25
N SER A 10 -4.64 12.85 -23.27
CA SER A 10 -4.87 13.87 -22.25
C SER A 10 -5.08 13.27 -20.86
N PHE A 11 -5.75 12.13 -20.79
CA PHE A 11 -5.96 11.39 -19.57
C PHE A 11 -4.65 10.79 -19.06
N ALA A 12 -3.87 10.12 -19.92
CA ALA A 12 -2.57 9.57 -19.56
C ALA A 12 -1.60 10.65 -19.04
N LEU A 13 -1.57 11.83 -19.68
CA LEU A 13 -0.76 12.96 -19.21
C LEU A 13 -1.23 13.48 -17.85
N ARG A 14 -2.55 13.59 -17.61
CA ARG A 14 -3.09 13.97 -16.30
C ARG A 14 -2.70 12.97 -15.20
N LEU A 15 -2.79 11.67 -15.48
CA LEU A 15 -2.33 10.64 -14.56
C LEU A 15 -0.83 10.77 -14.30
N GLY A 16 0.00 10.92 -15.34
CA GLY A 16 1.44 11.05 -15.21
C GLY A 16 1.86 12.26 -14.35
N VAL A 17 1.19 13.40 -14.50
CA VAL A 17 1.44 14.61 -13.68
C VAL A 17 1.12 14.39 -12.20
N ILE A 18 0.19 13.49 -11.86
CA ILE A 18 -0.13 13.15 -10.46
C ILE A 18 0.82 12.07 -9.93
N LEU A 19 1.06 11.02 -10.72
CA LEU A 19 1.82 9.84 -10.30
C LEU A 19 3.32 10.11 -10.20
N ILE A 20 3.92 10.82 -11.16
CA ILE A 20 5.37 11.04 -11.17
C ILE A 20 5.84 11.80 -9.91
N PRO A 21 5.23 12.94 -9.52
CA PRO A 21 5.62 13.62 -8.28
C PRO A 21 5.33 12.79 -7.03
N LEU A 22 4.20 12.07 -7.00
CA LEU A 22 3.84 11.22 -5.87
C LEU A 22 4.90 10.14 -5.63
N LEU A 23 5.24 9.38 -6.68
CA LEU A 23 6.25 8.32 -6.61
C LEU A 23 7.64 8.88 -6.28
N THR A 24 8.01 10.03 -6.85
CA THR A 24 9.30 10.69 -6.56
C THR A 24 9.39 11.13 -5.09
N LEU A 25 8.32 11.71 -4.55
CA LEU A 25 8.26 12.13 -3.15
C LEU A 25 8.35 10.92 -2.20
N LEU A 26 7.65 9.84 -2.53
CA LEU A 26 7.70 8.60 -1.77
C LEU A 26 9.13 8.00 -1.76
N GLU A 27 9.83 8.00 -2.90
CA GLU A 27 11.22 7.54 -2.98
C GLU A 27 12.17 8.40 -2.13
N LEU A 28 11.95 9.72 -2.08
CA LEU A 28 12.74 10.63 -1.24
C LEU A 28 12.50 10.42 0.25
N VAL A 29 11.24 10.17 0.65
CA VAL A 29 10.89 9.87 2.05
C VAL A 29 11.49 8.54 2.47
N LYS A 30 11.50 7.53 1.59
CA LYS A 30 12.14 6.23 1.83
C LYS A 30 13.61 6.38 2.21
N GLY A 31 14.39 7.16 1.46
CA GLY A 31 15.81 7.39 1.75
C GLY A 31 16.10 8.01 3.13
N ARG A 32 15.07 8.55 3.81
CA ARG A 32 15.17 9.13 5.16
C ARG A 32 14.54 8.25 6.26
N TRP A 33 13.83 7.19 5.89
CA TRP A 33 13.03 6.38 6.81
C TRP A 33 13.70 5.06 7.23
N GLU A 34 14.76 4.63 6.56
CA GLU A 34 15.50 3.40 6.87
C GLU A 34 15.91 3.34 8.36
N GLY A 35 15.20 2.56 9.18
CA GLY A 35 15.60 2.21 10.55
C GLY A 35 14.75 2.74 11.71
N LYS A 36 13.65 3.50 11.50
CA LYS A 36 12.79 3.95 12.61
C LYS A 36 11.69 2.94 12.95
N LYS A 37 11.81 2.27 14.10
CA LYS A 37 10.77 1.40 14.67
C LYS A 37 9.51 2.21 14.97
N LEU A 38 8.37 1.79 14.42
CA LEU A 38 7.07 2.42 14.68
C LEU A 38 6.40 1.79 15.90
N LYS A 39 6.49 2.49 17.04
CA LYS A 39 5.79 2.11 18.28
C LYS A 39 4.28 2.18 18.05
N GLY A 40 3.58 1.03 18.14
CA GLY A 40 2.12 0.94 18.09
C GLY A 40 1.58 -0.22 17.25
N VAL A 41 2.18 -0.48 16.09
CA VAL A 41 1.77 -1.59 15.19
C VAL A 41 2.33 -2.94 15.67
N GLU A 42 3.41 -2.91 16.46
CA GLU A 42 4.08 -4.06 17.09
C GLU A 42 3.15 -4.87 18.02
N ARG A 43 1.98 -4.34 18.39
CA ARG A 43 0.99 -5.07 19.22
C ARG A 43 0.24 -6.15 18.44
N PHE A 44 0.18 -6.03 17.11
CA PHE A 44 -0.57 -6.94 16.24
C PHE A 44 0.34 -7.79 15.35
N LEU A 45 1.52 -7.29 14.97
CA LEU A 45 2.48 -7.98 14.10
C LEU A 45 3.87 -7.97 14.74
N SER A 46 4.76 -8.89 14.32
CA SER A 46 6.18 -8.73 14.59
C SER A 46 6.70 -7.40 14.03
N ALA A 47 7.83 -6.93 14.55
CA ALA A 47 8.44 -5.68 14.06
C ALA A 47 8.71 -5.74 12.55
N GLU A 48 9.17 -6.88 12.05
CA GLU A 48 9.48 -7.12 10.64
C GLU A 48 8.21 -7.09 9.77
N ALA A 49 7.14 -7.77 10.20
CA ALA A 49 5.87 -7.77 9.49
C ALA A 49 5.16 -6.40 9.54
N ALA A 50 5.28 -5.67 10.65
CA ALA A 50 4.80 -4.29 10.76
C ALA A 50 5.57 -3.37 9.80
N MET A 51 6.90 -3.50 9.73
CA MET A 51 7.72 -2.76 8.78
C MET A 51 7.35 -3.06 7.34
N ALA A 52 7.11 -4.32 6.99
CA ALA A 52 6.63 -4.72 5.68
C ALA A 52 5.27 -4.10 5.32
N LEU A 53 4.31 -4.10 6.25
CA LEU A 53 3.00 -3.48 6.07
C LEU A 53 3.12 -1.97 5.81
N LEU A 54 3.92 -1.29 6.62
CA LEU A 54 4.12 0.15 6.52
C LEU A 54 4.88 0.53 5.25
N ALA A 55 5.90 -0.25 4.89
CA ALA A 55 6.62 -0.10 3.64
C ALA A 55 5.69 -0.23 2.44
N GLY A 56 4.79 -1.22 2.45
CA GLY A 56 3.81 -1.43 1.38
C GLY A 56 2.73 -0.33 1.32
N LEU A 57 2.30 0.20 2.46
CA LEU A 57 1.26 1.23 2.52
C LEU A 57 1.76 2.62 2.13
N LEU A 58 3.02 2.93 2.49
CA LEU A 58 3.63 4.23 2.23
C LEU A 58 4.31 4.28 0.87
N PHE A 59 5.08 3.25 0.52
CA PHE A 59 5.92 3.24 -0.68
C PHE A 59 5.40 2.31 -1.78
N GLY A 60 4.22 1.72 -1.59
CA GLY A 60 3.55 0.88 -2.57
C GLY A 60 3.95 -0.60 -2.52
N LEU A 61 3.17 -1.42 -3.22
CA LEU A 61 3.23 -2.89 -3.13
C LEU A 61 4.56 -3.46 -3.61
N LEU A 62 5.17 -2.88 -4.65
CA LEU A 62 6.42 -3.39 -5.22
C LEU A 62 7.57 -3.33 -4.19
N TYR A 63 7.66 -2.20 -3.48
CA TYR A 63 8.64 -2.05 -2.40
C TYR A 63 8.26 -2.88 -1.17
N GLY A 64 6.98 -2.83 -0.75
CA GLY A 64 6.48 -3.66 0.35
C GLY A 64 6.74 -5.15 0.15
N ALA A 65 6.57 -5.67 -1.07
CA ALA A 65 6.85 -7.06 -1.41
C ALA A 65 8.32 -7.42 -1.21
N GLY A 66 9.26 -6.53 -1.57
CA GLY A 66 10.68 -6.72 -1.29
C GLY A 66 10.98 -6.85 0.20
N VAL A 67 10.37 -5.98 1.03
CA VAL A 67 10.51 -6.03 2.49
C VAL A 67 9.88 -7.29 3.09
N ILE A 68 8.72 -7.72 2.58
CA ILE A 68 8.05 -8.98 2.98
C ILE A 68 8.96 -10.18 2.69
N VAL A 69 9.56 -10.22 1.50
CA VAL A 69 10.46 -11.32 1.11
C VAL A 69 11.73 -11.32 1.96
N SER A 70 12.32 -10.16 2.27
CA SER A 70 13.48 -10.07 3.17
C SER A 70 13.13 -10.56 4.57
N SER A 71 12.01 -10.11 5.12
CA SER A 71 11.50 -10.55 6.42
C SER A 71 11.34 -12.07 6.49
N LEU A 72 10.82 -12.71 5.45
CA LEU A 72 10.69 -14.17 5.40
C LEU A 72 12.03 -14.91 5.32
N ARG A 73 13.05 -14.32 4.67
CA ARG A 73 14.41 -14.89 4.62
C ARG A 73 15.13 -14.78 5.96
N GLU A 74 14.84 -13.72 6.72
CA GLU A 74 15.41 -13.44 8.04
C GLU A 74 14.70 -14.19 9.19
N GLY A 75 13.84 -15.17 8.88
CA GLY A 75 13.15 -15.98 9.88
C GLY A 75 11.77 -15.44 10.30
N GLY A 76 11.22 -14.47 9.57
CA GLY A 76 9.87 -13.96 9.76
C GLY A 76 8.79 -15.03 9.55
N ARG A 77 7.64 -14.84 10.21
CA ARG A 77 6.54 -15.81 10.19
C ARG A 77 5.75 -15.72 8.89
N ARG A 78 5.63 -16.83 8.17
CA ARG A 78 4.83 -16.95 6.94
C ARG A 78 3.38 -16.51 7.12
N GLN A 79 2.81 -16.77 8.28
CA GLN A 79 1.44 -16.41 8.62
C GLN A 79 1.23 -14.89 8.71
N GLU A 80 2.22 -14.18 9.24
CA GLU A 80 2.18 -12.71 9.31
C GLU A 80 2.44 -12.09 7.95
N ALA A 81 3.40 -12.62 7.19
CA ALA A 81 3.62 -12.20 5.82
C ALA A 81 2.36 -12.38 4.97
N PHE A 82 1.65 -13.51 5.11
CA PHE A 82 0.39 -13.73 4.40
C PHE A 82 -0.67 -12.70 4.77
N ALA A 83 -0.89 -12.44 6.07
CA ALA A 83 -1.83 -11.42 6.52
C ALA A 83 -1.47 -10.02 5.98
N VAL A 84 -0.18 -9.65 6.01
CA VAL A 84 0.32 -8.39 5.47
C VAL A 84 0.10 -8.28 3.96
N VAL A 85 0.43 -9.34 3.20
CA VAL A 85 0.17 -9.38 1.75
C VAL A 85 -1.31 -9.23 1.45
N THR A 86 -2.19 -9.92 2.18
CA THR A 86 -3.65 -9.79 1.98
C THR A 86 -4.13 -8.38 2.25
N PHE A 87 -3.67 -7.75 3.33
CA PHE A 87 -4.03 -6.36 3.63
C PHE A 87 -3.56 -5.42 2.51
N LEU A 88 -2.29 -5.54 2.12
CA LEU A 88 -1.70 -4.70 1.08
C LEU A 88 -2.40 -4.92 -0.26
N ALA A 89 -2.77 -6.14 -0.63
CA ALA A 89 -3.51 -6.40 -1.87
C ALA A 89 -4.79 -5.55 -1.98
N VAL A 90 -5.44 -5.24 -0.85
CA VAL A 90 -6.66 -4.43 -0.82
C VAL A 90 -6.36 -2.92 -0.65
N PHE A 91 -5.33 -2.57 0.14
CA PHE A 91 -5.15 -1.21 0.66
C PHE A 91 -3.76 -0.57 0.44
N HIS A 92 -2.86 -1.18 -0.33
CA HIS A 92 -1.48 -0.67 -0.57
C HIS A 92 -1.41 0.72 -1.21
N SER A 93 -2.41 1.11 -1.98
CA SER A 93 -2.43 2.30 -2.82
C SER A 93 -3.38 3.38 -2.26
N VAL A 94 -3.45 3.52 -0.93
CA VAL A 94 -4.40 4.45 -0.29
C VAL A 94 -4.27 5.87 -0.79
N PHE A 95 -3.05 6.35 -1.05
CA PHE A 95 -2.83 7.69 -1.59
C PHE A 95 -3.02 7.72 -3.11
N GLU A 96 -2.39 6.79 -3.82
CA GLU A 96 -2.40 6.73 -5.28
C GLU A 96 -3.82 6.60 -5.83
N ASP A 97 -4.53 5.52 -5.50
CA ASP A 97 -5.87 5.27 -6.05
C ASP A 97 -6.85 6.37 -5.64
N THR A 98 -6.80 6.82 -4.39
CA THR A 98 -7.70 7.88 -3.92
C THR A 98 -7.44 9.18 -4.68
N MET A 99 -6.18 9.58 -4.90
CA MET A 99 -5.86 10.79 -5.68
C MET A 99 -6.27 10.63 -7.15
N LEU A 100 -6.08 9.44 -7.75
CA LEU A 100 -6.49 9.16 -9.12
C LEU A 100 -8.01 9.28 -9.30
N PHE A 101 -8.79 8.70 -8.39
CA PHE A 101 -10.24 8.75 -8.46
C PHE A 101 -10.81 10.12 -8.10
N VAL A 102 -10.20 10.83 -7.15
CA VAL A 102 -10.54 12.24 -6.87
C VAL A 102 -10.30 13.10 -8.10
N ALA A 103 -9.20 12.91 -8.81
CA ALA A 103 -8.93 13.60 -10.07
C ALA A 103 -9.95 13.25 -11.18
N ALA A 104 -10.58 12.07 -11.09
CA ALA A 104 -11.69 11.66 -11.95
C ALA A 104 -13.07 12.16 -11.46
N GLY A 105 -13.13 12.91 -10.35
CA GLY A 105 -14.35 13.52 -9.80
C GLY A 105 -15.08 12.68 -8.75
N ALA A 106 -14.47 11.61 -8.24
CA ALA A 106 -15.06 10.77 -7.21
C ALA A 106 -14.81 11.32 -5.79
N ASP A 107 -15.71 11.00 -4.86
CA ASP A 107 -15.55 11.33 -3.44
C ASP A 107 -14.53 10.38 -2.78
N PRO A 108 -13.49 10.91 -2.11
CA PRO A 108 -12.43 10.10 -1.52
C PRO A 108 -12.94 9.16 -0.44
N LEU A 109 -13.93 9.57 0.37
CA LEU A 109 -14.44 8.77 1.48
C LEU A 109 -15.12 7.50 0.97
N PHE A 110 -15.92 7.61 -0.09
CA PHE A 110 -16.61 6.46 -0.67
C PHE A 110 -15.68 5.42 -1.29
N ILE A 111 -14.44 5.81 -1.61
CA ILE A 111 -13.44 4.89 -2.16
C ILE A 111 -12.59 4.29 -1.05
N THR A 112 -12.10 5.14 -0.14
CA THR A 112 -11.12 4.71 0.86
C THR A 112 -11.76 3.92 2.00
N LEU A 113 -12.95 4.32 2.49
CA LEU A 113 -13.59 3.66 3.65
C LEU A 113 -13.95 2.19 3.39
N PRO A 114 -14.64 1.83 2.29
CA PRO A 114 -14.97 0.43 2.02
C PRO A 114 -13.72 -0.43 1.87
N ARG A 115 -12.66 0.09 1.24
CA ARG A 115 -11.39 -0.63 1.09
C ARG A 115 -10.69 -0.82 2.42
N ALA A 116 -10.64 0.21 3.27
CA ALA A 116 -10.09 0.10 4.61
C ALA A 116 -10.87 -0.93 5.44
N ALA A 117 -12.20 -0.90 5.36
CA ALA A 117 -13.07 -1.85 6.05
C ALA A 117 -12.80 -3.29 5.60
N VAL A 118 -12.80 -3.56 4.29
CA VAL A 118 -12.51 -4.88 3.74
C VAL A 118 -11.09 -5.34 4.10
N ALA A 119 -10.09 -4.46 4.01
CA ALA A 119 -8.72 -4.79 4.36
C ALA A 119 -8.58 -5.19 5.84
N VAL A 120 -9.22 -4.46 6.76
CA VAL A 120 -9.23 -4.78 8.20
C VAL A 120 -10.01 -6.07 8.47
N LEU A 121 -11.17 -6.25 7.84
CA LEU A 121 -12.01 -7.45 7.98
C LEU A 121 -11.31 -8.72 7.50
N LEU A 122 -10.44 -8.65 6.50
CA LEU A 122 -9.63 -9.79 6.07
C LEU A 122 -8.38 -9.98 6.94
N PHE A 123 -7.74 -8.88 7.34
CA PHE A 123 -6.50 -8.92 8.10
C PHE A 123 -6.66 -9.50 9.50
N LEU A 124 -7.70 -9.08 10.26
CA LEU A 124 -7.88 -9.49 11.66
C LEU A 124 -8.11 -11.01 11.81
N PRO A 125 -9.04 -11.65 11.06
CA PRO A 125 -9.26 -13.08 11.16
C PRO A 125 -8.06 -13.89 10.68
N LEU A 126 -7.40 -13.48 9.58
CA LEU A 126 -6.19 -14.16 9.11
C LEU A 126 -5.09 -14.11 10.15
N ARG A 127 -4.91 -12.96 10.81
CA ARG A 127 -3.93 -12.82 11.88
C ARG A 127 -4.24 -13.72 13.08
N TYR A 128 -5.51 -13.85 13.45
CA TYR A 128 -5.92 -14.66 14.61
C TYR A 128 -5.92 -16.17 14.31
N LEU A 129 -6.43 -16.56 13.13
CA LEU A 129 -6.55 -17.95 12.71
C LEU A 129 -5.20 -18.59 12.39
N LEU A 130 -4.31 -17.85 11.74
CA LEU A 130 -2.96 -18.31 11.40
C LEU A 130 -1.96 -18.13 12.55
N ARG A 131 -2.42 -17.76 13.75
CA ARG A 131 -1.57 -17.74 14.97
C ARG A 131 -1.51 -19.10 15.67
N ARG A 132 -2.37 -20.05 15.27
CA ARG A 132 -2.26 -21.47 15.61
C ARG A 132 -1.24 -22.15 14.70
#